data_AF-A0AA47MJ40-F1
#
_entry.id   AF-A0AA47MJ40-F1
#
_cell.length_a   1.000
_cell.length_b   1.000
_cell.length_c   1.000
_cell.angle_alpha   90.00
_cell.angle_beta   90.00
_cell.angle_gamma   90.00
#
_symmetry.space_group_name_H-M   'P 1'
#
loop_
_entity.id
_entity.type
_entity.pdbx_description
1 polymer ?
#
loop_
_entity_poly.entity_id
_entity_poly.type
_entity_poly.pdbx_seq_one_letter_code
_entity_poly.pdbx_strand_id
1 'polypeptide(L)'
;MLVLDAFRGHLTEPVKSQVRAMNGDLVIIPGGMTSQLQVLDVVVNKPFKDNLQKKYTEWLLSGNHALTLTGKIQKPSIRLLFEWILHAWDAVSTQSIIRGFKKCCISNELDGSEDDALWEEPVEADQLGSVDSESEHSGDEDVCEG
;
A
#
# COMPACT_ATOMS: atom_id res chain seq x y z
N MET A 1 -17.60 2.13 13.67
CA MET A 1 -16.67 3.26 13.46
C MET A 1 -16.29 3.35 12.00
N LEU A 2 -16.26 4.55 11.43
CA LEU A 2 -15.79 4.89 10.08
C LEU A 2 -14.78 6.01 10.21
N VAL A 3 -13.54 5.78 9.74
CA VAL A 3 -12.44 6.74 9.83
C VAL A 3 -12.21 7.33 8.44
N LEU A 4 -12.27 8.66 8.31
CA LEU A 4 -12.09 9.38 7.04
C LEU A 4 -11.16 10.58 7.23
N ASP A 5 -10.54 11.04 6.14
CA ASP A 5 -9.82 12.31 6.13
C ASP A 5 -10.76 13.53 6.30
N ALA A 6 -10.15 14.69 6.54
CA ALA A 6 -10.85 15.97 6.66
C ALA A 6 -11.27 16.57 5.29
N PHE A 7 -11.49 15.76 4.25
CA PHE A 7 -12.04 16.25 2.99
C PHE A 7 -13.41 16.89 3.20
N ARG A 8 -13.64 18.06 2.59
CA ARG A 8 -14.86 18.86 2.82
C ARG A 8 -16.16 18.09 2.57
N GLY A 9 -16.17 17.15 1.62
CA GLY A 9 -17.33 16.29 1.34
C GLY A 9 -17.68 15.35 2.50
N HIS A 10 -16.67 14.83 3.21
CA HIS A 10 -16.87 13.94 4.36
C HIS A 10 -17.43 14.67 5.59
N LEU A 11 -17.19 15.98 5.68
CA LEU A 11 -17.62 16.83 6.79
C LEU A 11 -19.04 17.36 6.66
N THR A 12 -19.73 17.04 5.57
CA THR A 12 -21.09 17.54 5.30
C THR A 12 -22.12 16.90 6.24
N GLU A 13 -23.16 17.66 6.61
CA GLU A 13 -24.22 17.14 7.47
C GLU A 13 -25.00 15.94 6.91
N PRO A 14 -25.24 15.83 5.60
CA PRO A 14 -25.80 14.62 5.01
C PRO A 14 -24.97 13.38 5.30
N VAL A 15 -23.64 13.45 5.15
CA VAL A 15 -22.73 12.32 5.44
C VAL A 15 -22.77 11.96 6.92
N LYS A 16 -22.63 12.93 7.83
CA LYS A 16 -22.69 12.69 9.28
C LYS A 16 -24.02 12.09 9.71
N SER A 17 -25.12 12.58 9.15
CA SER A 17 -26.47 12.11 9.48
C SER A 17 -26.69 10.69 8.97
N GLN A 18 -26.21 10.36 7.77
CA GLN A 18 -26.28 9.01 7.23
C GLN A 18 -25.47 8.02 8.07
N VAL A 19 -24.24 8.37 8.46
CA VAL A 19 -23.40 7.49 9.29
C VAL A 19 -24.06 7.21 10.64
N ARG A 20 -24.63 8.24 11.29
CA ARG A 20 -25.41 8.08 12.53
C ARG A 20 -26.66 7.22 12.34
N ALA A 21 -27.38 7.39 11.24
CA ALA A 21 -28.57 6.59 10.92
C ALA A 21 -28.25 5.10 10.70
N MET A 22 -27.00 4.78 10.36
CA MET A 22 -26.47 3.41 10.26
C MET A 22 -25.84 2.91 11.56
N ASN A 23 -26.09 3.58 12.70
CA ASN A 23 -25.48 3.29 14.01
C ASN A 23 -23.93 3.31 13.98
N GLY A 24 -23.35 4.17 13.14
CA GLY A 24 -21.91 4.33 13.03
C GLY A 24 -21.39 5.60 13.71
N ASP A 25 -20.16 5.51 14.23
CA ASP A 25 -19.37 6.67 14.65
C ASP A 25 -18.45 7.12 13.52
N LEU A 26 -18.47 8.41 13.20
CA LEU A 26 -17.56 9.03 12.23
C LEU A 26 -16.37 9.65 12.96
N VAL A 27 -15.15 9.23 12.60
CA VAL A 27 -13.89 9.77 13.11
C VAL A 27 -13.16 10.46 11.97
N ILE A 28 -12.76 11.72 12.19
CA ILE A 28 -12.06 12.53 11.19
C ILE A 28 -10.58 12.61 11.52
N ILE A 29 -9.74 12.23 10.55
CA ILE A 29 -8.29 12.35 10.63
C ILE A 29 -7.89 13.83 10.49
N PRO A 30 -7.08 14.38 11.40
CA PRO A 30 -6.55 15.74 11.28
C PRO A 30 -5.74 15.94 9.98
N GLY A 31 -5.72 17.17 9.48
CA GLY A 31 -4.95 17.51 8.28
C GLY A 31 -3.46 17.15 8.43
N GLY A 32 -2.88 16.56 7.39
CA GLY A 32 -1.47 16.14 7.37
C GLY A 32 -1.16 14.81 8.07
N MET A 33 -2.16 14.14 8.65
CA MET A 33 -1.96 12.89 9.41
C MET A 33 -2.36 11.61 8.66
N THR A 34 -2.80 11.70 7.39
CA THR A 34 -3.32 10.53 6.68
C THR A 34 -2.24 9.46 6.46
N SER A 35 -0.98 9.85 6.27
CA SER A 35 0.16 8.92 6.13
C SER A 35 0.46 8.10 7.39
N GLN A 36 -0.16 8.41 8.53
CA GLN A 36 0.02 7.70 9.80
C GLN A 36 -1.28 7.07 10.29
N LEU A 37 -2.41 7.78 10.14
CA LEU A 37 -3.69 7.40 10.74
C LEU A 37 -4.70 6.83 9.73
N GLN A 38 -4.46 6.97 8.42
CA GLN A 38 -5.36 6.44 7.40
C GLN A 38 -4.86 5.10 6.89
N VAL A 39 -5.51 4.01 7.29
CA VAL A 39 -5.16 2.63 6.89
C VAL A 39 -4.95 2.49 5.38
N LEU A 40 -5.80 3.16 4.58
CA LEU A 40 -5.65 3.15 3.12
C LEU A 40 -4.31 3.71 2.67
N ASP A 41 -3.84 4.81 3.23
CA ASP A 41 -2.54 5.40 2.86
C ASP A 41 -1.36 4.62 3.44
N VAL A 42 -1.50 4.05 4.63
CA VAL A 42 -0.41 3.32 5.31
C VAL A 42 -0.14 1.98 4.65
N VAL A 43 -1.17 1.19 4.32
CA VAL A 43 -0.96 -0.22 3.90
C VAL A 43 -1.64 -0.64 2.60
N VAL A 44 -2.64 0.07 2.09
CA VAL A 44 -3.43 -0.38 0.92
C VAL A 44 -2.99 0.28 -0.38
N ASN A 45 -2.86 1.61 -0.37
CA ASN A 45 -2.74 2.41 -1.58
C ASN A 45 -1.46 2.10 -2.36
N LYS A 46 -0.33 1.89 -1.66
CA LYS A 46 0.95 1.53 -2.30
C LYS A 46 0.85 0.18 -3.03
N PRO A 47 0.61 -0.97 -2.35
CA PRO A 47 0.57 -2.26 -3.03
C PRO A 47 -0.54 -2.33 -4.10
N PHE A 48 -1.68 -1.68 -3.89
CA PHE A 48 -2.72 -1.58 -4.91
C PHE A 48 -2.23 -0.85 -6.17
N LYS A 49 -1.65 0.35 -6.02
CA LYS A 49 -1.14 1.14 -7.14
C LYS A 49 0.01 0.44 -7.86
N ASP A 50 0.92 -0.19 -7.12
CA ASP A 50 2.06 -0.93 -7.67
C ASP A 50 1.58 -2.11 -8.53
N ASN A 51 0.59 -2.87 -8.06
CA ASN A 51 0.00 -3.97 -8.84
C ASN A 51 -0.76 -3.48 -10.07
N LEU A 52 -1.51 -2.38 -9.97
CA LEU A 52 -2.18 -1.79 -11.11
C LEU A 52 -1.18 -1.29 -12.16
N GLN A 53 -0.10 -0.65 -11.72
CA GLN A 53 0.99 -0.17 -12.58
C GLN A 53 1.72 -1.33 -13.26
N LYS A 54 1.94 -2.44 -12.54
CA LYS A 54 2.50 -3.67 -13.11
C LYS A 54 1.64 -4.20 -14.26
N LYS A 55 0.32 -4.33 -14.06
CA LYS A 55 -0.61 -4.77 -15.12
C LYS A 55 -0.62 -3.84 -16.33
N TYR A 56 -0.64 -2.54 -16.10
CA TYR A 56 -0.55 -1.56 -17.18
C TYR A 56 0.76 -1.70 -17.97
N THR A 57 1.89 -1.90 -17.27
CA THR A 57 3.21 -2.04 -17.90
C THR A 57 3.31 -3.33 -18.69
N GLU A 58 2.85 -4.46 -18.14
CA GLU A 58 2.77 -5.75 -18.84
C GLU A 58 1.96 -5.63 -20.14
N TRP A 59 0.79 -4.99 -20.07
CA TRP A 59 -0.04 -4.74 -21.25
C TRP A 59 0.65 -3.85 -22.28
N LEU A 60 1.29 -2.76 -21.83
CA LEU A 60 2.01 -1.84 -22.70
C LEU A 60 3.17 -2.54 -23.43
N LEU A 61 3.91 -3.40 -22.73
CA LEU A 61 5.06 -4.13 -23.28
C LEU A 61 4.64 -5.35 -24.11
N SER A 62 3.41 -5.85 -23.96
CA SER A 62 2.93 -7.01 -24.71
C SER A 62 2.86 -6.79 -26.24
N GLY A 63 2.83 -5.52 -26.68
CA GLY A 63 2.65 -5.15 -28.10
C GLY A 63 1.26 -5.46 -28.68
N ASN A 64 0.39 -6.14 -27.92
CA ASN A 64 -0.96 -6.54 -28.31
C ASN A 64 -1.99 -5.44 -28.01
N HIS A 65 -1.68 -4.21 -28.38
CA HIS A 65 -2.54 -3.05 -28.17
C HIS A 65 -2.90 -2.40 -29.51
N ALA A 66 -4.17 -1.97 -29.63
CA ALA A 66 -4.63 -1.27 -30.81
C ALA A 66 -3.93 0.10 -30.93
N LEU A 67 -3.69 0.53 -32.17
CA LEU A 67 -3.20 1.88 -32.46
C LEU A 67 -4.34 2.75 -32.98
N THR A 68 -4.30 4.03 -32.64
CA THR A 68 -5.16 5.06 -33.25
C THR A 68 -4.79 5.25 -34.72
N LEU A 69 -5.64 5.95 -35.48
CA LEU A 69 -5.33 6.36 -36.86
C LEU A 69 -4.02 7.15 -36.96
N THR A 70 -3.61 7.82 -35.88
CA THR A 70 -2.35 8.58 -35.78
C THR A 70 -1.14 7.75 -35.32
N GLY A 71 -1.27 6.43 -35.20
CA GLY A 71 -0.20 5.52 -34.77
C GLY A 71 0.09 5.51 -33.26
N LYS A 72 -0.66 6.27 -32.45
CA LYS A 72 -0.53 6.25 -30.98
C LYS A 72 -1.23 5.03 -30.38
N ILE A 73 -0.67 4.48 -29.31
CA ILE A 73 -1.30 3.40 -28.53
C ILE A 73 -2.68 3.87 -28.02
N GLN A 74 -3.71 3.07 -28.28
CA GLN A 74 -5.05 3.33 -27.76
C GLN A 74 -5.10 3.05 -26.27
N LYS A 75 -5.95 3.77 -25.55
CA LYS A 75 -6.18 3.51 -24.12
C LYS A 75 -6.72 2.08 -23.92
N PRO A 76 -6.37 1.40 -22.81
CA PRO A 76 -6.97 0.12 -22.49
C PRO A 76 -8.49 0.25 -22.39
N SER A 77 -9.21 -0.80 -22.75
CA SER A 77 -10.66 -0.82 -22.62
C SER A 77 -11.07 -0.73 -21.14
N ILE A 78 -12.28 -0.21 -20.88
CA ILE A 78 -12.83 -0.13 -19.53
C ILE A 78 -12.89 -1.53 -18.88
N ARG A 79 -13.24 -2.56 -19.66
CA ARG A 79 -13.28 -3.95 -19.18
C ARG A 79 -11.90 -4.41 -18.68
N LEU A 80 -10.87 -4.17 -19.49
CA LEU A 80 -9.50 -4.54 -19.14
C LEU A 80 -9.01 -3.76 -17.90
N LEU A 81 -9.36 -2.48 -17.79
CA LEU A 81 -9.06 -1.68 -16.60
C LEU A 81 -9.73 -2.25 -15.34
N PHE A 82 -10.98 -2.67 -15.42
CA PHE A 82 -11.67 -3.32 -14.30
C PHE A 82 -11.02 -4.65 -13.91
N GLU A 83 -10.62 -5.48 -14.87
CA GLU A 83 -9.89 -6.72 -14.61
C GLU A 83 -8.59 -6.44 -13.84
N TRP A 84 -7.87 -5.37 -14.19
CA TRP A 84 -6.67 -4.97 -13.45
C TRP A 84 -6.96 -4.42 -12.04
N ILE A 85 -8.04 -3.65 -11.87
CA ILE A 85 -8.46 -3.14 -10.56
C ILE A 85 -8.78 -4.31 -9.62
N LEU A 86 -9.53 -5.31 -10.11
CA LEU A 86 -9.87 -6.51 -9.34
C LEU A 86 -8.59 -7.27 -8.94
N HIS A 87 -7.70 -7.52 -9.89
CA HIS A 87 -6.44 -8.21 -9.60
C HIS A 87 -5.54 -7.41 -8.64
N ALA A 88 -5.49 -6.08 -8.77
CA ALA A 88 -4.71 -5.23 -7.88
C ALA A 88 -5.27 -5.23 -6.45
N TRP A 89 -6.60 -5.30 -6.31
CA TRP A 89 -7.26 -5.44 -5.01
C TRP A 89 -6.99 -6.81 -4.38
N ASP A 90 -7.12 -7.89 -5.14
CA ASP A 90 -6.88 -9.26 -4.65
C ASP A 90 -5.42 -9.48 -4.21
N ALA A 91 -4.48 -8.70 -4.75
CA ALA A 91 -3.08 -8.73 -4.34
C ALA A 91 -2.81 -8.04 -2.99
N VAL A 92 -3.73 -7.22 -2.47
CA VAL A 92 -3.58 -6.58 -1.16
C VAL A 92 -3.92 -7.60 -0.08
N SER A 93 -2.92 -8.00 0.71
CA SER A 93 -3.12 -9.06 1.71
C SER A 93 -4.04 -8.59 2.85
N THR A 94 -5.00 -9.45 3.23
CA THR A 94 -5.86 -9.21 4.39
C THR A 94 -5.05 -9.03 5.69
N GLN A 95 -3.93 -9.75 5.82
CA GLN A 95 -3.05 -9.62 6.99
C GLN A 95 -2.38 -8.25 7.05
N SER A 96 -1.97 -7.67 5.91
CA SER A 96 -1.43 -6.32 5.84
C SER A 96 -2.49 -5.29 6.25
N ILE A 97 -3.75 -5.47 5.85
CA ILE A 97 -4.86 -4.60 6.25
C ILE A 97 -5.07 -4.67 7.77
N ILE A 98 -5.14 -5.88 8.35
CA ILE A 98 -5.31 -6.07 9.80
C ILE A 98 -4.17 -5.40 10.57
N ARG A 99 -2.92 -5.60 10.16
CA ARG A 99 -1.76 -4.92 10.78
C ARG A 99 -1.81 -3.41 10.59
N GLY A 100 -2.30 -2.94 9.44
CA GLY A 100 -2.48 -1.52 9.16
C GLY A 100 -3.46 -0.84 10.11
N PHE A 101 -4.57 -1.50 10.46
CA PHE A 101 -5.48 -1.00 11.50
C PHE A 101 -4.76 -0.81 12.83
N LYS A 102 -3.98 -1.80 13.28
CA LYS A 102 -3.19 -1.70 14.52
C LYS A 102 -2.16 -0.57 14.46
N LYS A 103 -1.41 -0.45 13.36
CA LYS A 103 -0.45 0.63 13.13
C LYS A 103 -1.08 2.02 13.15
N CYS A 104 -2.32 2.15 12.72
CA CYS A 104 -3.08 3.40 12.78
C CYS A 104 -3.74 3.64 14.15
N CYS A 105 -3.36 2.90 15.19
CA CYS A 105 -3.96 2.93 16.54
C CYS A 105 -5.46 2.61 16.53
N ILE A 106 -5.92 1.77 15.61
CA ILE A 106 -7.30 1.31 15.50
C ILE A 106 -7.33 -0.18 15.89
N SER A 107 -7.59 -0.46 17.16
CA SER A 107 -7.77 -1.81 17.70
C SER A 107 -9.06 -1.93 18.52
N ASN A 108 -9.50 -3.17 18.73
CA ASN A 108 -10.59 -3.52 19.65
C ASN A 108 -10.09 -3.77 21.08
N GLU A 109 -8.80 -4.07 21.27
CA GLU A 109 -8.18 -4.30 22.57
C GLU A 109 -7.95 -2.94 23.26
N LEU A 110 -8.66 -2.69 24.36
CA LEU A 110 -8.59 -1.41 25.09
C LEU A 110 -7.43 -1.36 26.10
N ASP A 111 -6.73 -2.47 26.31
CA ASP A 111 -5.66 -2.59 27.31
C ASP A 111 -4.27 -2.21 26.78
N GLY A 112 -4.16 -1.85 25.50
CA GLY A 112 -2.90 -1.44 24.87
C GLY A 112 -1.95 -2.60 24.56
N SER A 113 -2.39 -3.86 24.70
CA SER A 113 -1.56 -5.04 24.41
C SER A 113 -1.13 -5.17 22.95
N GLU A 114 -1.75 -4.41 22.03
CA GLU A 114 -1.44 -4.40 20.60
C GLU A 114 -0.65 -3.17 20.13
N ASP A 115 -0.27 -2.26 21.03
CA ASP A 115 0.41 -1.00 20.69
C ASP A 115 1.88 -1.20 20.28
N ASP A 116 2.49 -2.34 20.61
CA ASP A 116 3.87 -2.68 20.21
C ASP A 116 4.04 -2.76 18.67
N ALA A 117 2.94 -2.98 17.94
CA ALA A 117 2.94 -3.06 16.48
C ALA A 117 3.26 -1.73 15.76
N LEU A 118 3.31 -0.60 16.49
CA LEU A 118 3.70 0.71 15.98
C LEU A 118 5.12 0.72 15.39
N TRP A 119 6.03 -0.09 15.93
CA TRP A 119 7.46 -0.08 15.58
C TRP A 119 7.88 -1.19 14.62
N GLU A 120 6.97 -2.08 14.23
CA GLU A 120 7.31 -3.15 13.29
C GLU A 120 7.34 -2.63 11.85
N GLU A 121 8.51 -2.64 11.20
CA GLU A 121 8.65 -2.42 9.76
C GLU A 121 7.86 -3.50 8.99
N PRO A 122 7.16 -3.16 7.88
CA PRO A 122 6.57 -4.18 7.04
C PRO A 122 7.67 -5.14 6.55
N VAL A 123 7.52 -6.43 6.84
CA VAL A 123 8.27 -7.46 6.10
C VAL A 123 7.83 -7.38 4.63
N GLU A 124 8.59 -6.65 3.83
CA GLU A 124 8.57 -6.73 2.37
C GLU A 124 8.83 -8.20 2.02
N ALA A 125 7.84 -8.88 1.43
CA ALA A 125 7.91 -10.32 1.12
C ALA A 125 8.92 -10.66 0.00
N ASP A 126 9.80 -9.73 -0.37
CA ASP A 126 10.66 -9.81 -1.55
C ASP A 126 12.17 -9.87 -1.24
N GLN A 127 12.57 -10.19 0.00
CA GLN A 127 13.99 -10.35 0.37
C GLN A 127 14.39 -11.76 0.85
N LEU A 128 13.63 -12.81 0.49
CA LEU A 128 14.15 -14.17 0.63
C LEU A 128 15.01 -14.51 -0.60
N GLY A 129 16.26 -14.05 -0.64
CA GLY A 129 17.07 -14.32 -1.82
C GLY A 129 18.50 -13.76 -1.92
N SER A 130 19.27 -13.60 -0.85
CA SER A 130 20.73 -13.58 -0.97
C SER A 130 21.40 -13.86 0.38
N VAL A 131 21.73 -15.14 0.61
CA VAL A 131 22.74 -15.52 1.61
C VAL A 131 24.08 -15.20 0.97
N ASP A 132 24.64 -14.03 1.23
CA ASP A 132 26.04 -13.76 0.88
C ASP A 132 26.93 -14.54 1.85
N SER A 133 27.73 -15.43 1.26
CA SER A 133 28.73 -16.22 1.98
C SER A 133 29.90 -15.32 2.34
N GLU A 134 30.17 -15.17 3.63
CA GLU A 134 31.41 -14.56 4.11
C GLU A 134 32.59 -15.47 3.73
N SER A 135 33.47 -15.00 2.85
CA SER A 135 34.81 -15.58 2.67
C SER A 135 35.83 -14.70 3.38
N GLU A 136 36.49 -15.29 4.37
CA GLU A 136 37.51 -14.69 5.23
C GLU A 136 38.71 -14.15 4.41
N HIS A 137 39.11 -12.90 4.67
CA HIS A 137 40.33 -12.31 4.12
C HIS A 137 41.49 -12.61 5.07
N SER A 138 42.36 -13.55 4.69
CA SER A 138 43.64 -13.79 5.36
C SER A 138 44.61 -12.65 5.00
N GLY A 139 45.05 -11.90 6.01
CA GLY A 139 46.12 -10.92 5.87
C GLY A 139 47.47 -11.60 5.71
N ASP A 140 48.28 -11.08 4.79
CA ASP A 140 49.72 -11.22 4.81
C ASP A 140 50.33 -9.83 4.55
N GLU A 141 51.09 -9.38 5.53
CA GLU A 141 51.92 -8.18 5.49
C GLU A 141 53.25 -8.60 4.87
N ASP A 142 53.66 -8.00 3.74
CA ASP A 142 55.04 -8.12 3.30
C ASP A 142 55.60 -6.76 2.87
N VAL A 143 56.66 -6.41 3.57
CA VAL A 143 57.49 -5.20 3.46
C VAL A 143 58.42 -5.37 2.27
N CYS A 144 58.58 -4.32 1.45
CA CYS A 144 59.72 -4.21 0.54
C CYS A 144 60.32 -2.80 0.62
N GLU A 145 61.52 -2.74 1.18
CA GLU A 145 62.45 -1.61 1.06
C GLU A 145 62.92 -1.43 -0.38
N GLY A 146 63.20 -0.18 -0.74
CA GLY A 146 63.96 0.24 -1.91
C GLY A 146 64.77 1.49 -1.58
#